data_AF-G7DZ73-F1
#
_entry.id   AF-G7DZ73-F1
#
_cell.length_a   1.000
_cell.length_b   1.000
_cell.length_c   1.000
_cell.angle_alpha   90.00
_cell.angle_beta   90.00
_cell.angle_gamma   90.00
#
_symmetry.space_group_name_H-M   'P 1'
#
loop_
_entity.id
_entity.type
_entity.pdbx_description
1 polymer ?
#
loop_
_entity_poly.entity_id
_entity_poly.type
_entity_poly.pdbx_seq_one_letter_code
_entity_poly.pdbx_strand_id
1 'polypeptide(L)'
;MRKELSILQGIGRVSLFFGSLIFFHAAYSTWEARVLSADPELSRGSLPKDIFPEVIASFTLLALGVVFTATPLKEISWVSEYRHRNIDQIDARVGFMDLHHRGKLFFGDGVPVKSAPTITLTGESGEVKVE
;
A
#
# COMPACT_ATOMS: atom_id res chain seq x y z
N MET A 1 -0.17 15.86 -6.34
CA MET A 1 0.19 15.42 -4.97
C MET A 1 0.83 14.04 -4.90
N ARG A 2 0.25 12.94 -5.42
CA ARG A 2 0.85 11.59 -5.28
C ARG A 2 2.26 11.43 -5.89
N LYS A 3 2.56 12.09 -7.01
CA LYS A 3 3.89 12.03 -7.66
C LYS A 3 5.00 12.68 -6.81
N GLU A 4 4.74 13.87 -6.26
CA GLU A 4 5.66 14.57 -5.34
C GLU A 4 6.02 13.70 -4.13
N LEU A 5 5.03 13.01 -3.56
CA LEU A 5 5.22 12.13 -2.42
C LEU A 5 6.09 10.92 -2.76
N SER A 6 5.93 10.35 -3.96
CA SER A 6 6.78 9.24 -4.42
C SER A 6 8.22 9.65 -4.71
N ILE A 7 8.43 10.89 -5.18
CA ILE A 7 9.76 11.45 -5.42
C ILE A 7 10.46 11.71 -4.09
N LEU A 8 9.76 12.30 -3.11
CA LEU A 8 10.28 12.53 -1.76
C LEU A 8 10.66 11.21 -1.07
N GLN A 9 9.85 10.17 -1.19
CA GLN A 9 10.18 8.84 -0.68
C GLN A 9 11.38 8.22 -1.41
N GLY A 10 11.52 8.45 -2.71
CA GLY A 10 12.70 8.05 -3.48
C GLY A 10 13.97 8.74 -2.98
N ILE A 11 13.92 10.06 -2.78
CA ILE A 11 15.03 10.84 -2.22
C ILE A 11 15.37 10.37 -0.81
N GLY A 12 14.36 10.09 0.03
CA GLY A 12 14.55 9.56 1.38
C GLY A 12 15.31 8.22 1.37
N ARG A 13 14.95 7.29 0.48
CA ARG A 13 15.64 6.00 0.33
C ARG A 13 17.09 6.15 -0.13
N VAL A 14 17.35 7.05 -1.08
CA VAL A 14 18.71 7.35 -1.53
C VAL A 14 19.53 7.97 -0.40
N SER A 15 18.95 8.93 0.33
CA SER A 15 19.56 9.55 1.51
C SER A 15 19.88 8.52 2.60
N LEU A 16 19.00 7.54 2.83
CA LEU A 16 19.25 6.44 3.77
C LEU A 16 20.41 5.55 3.32
N PHE A 17 20.50 5.23 2.03
CA PHE A 17 21.57 4.40 1.51
C PHE A 17 22.94 5.06 1.68
N PHE A 18 23.08 6.31 1.21
CA PHE A 18 24.33 7.06 1.34
C PHE A 18 24.63 7.43 2.79
N GLY A 19 23.63 7.83 3.58
CA GLY A 19 23.79 8.11 5.00
C GLY A 19 24.28 6.90 5.79
N SER A 20 23.77 5.71 5.48
CA SER A 20 24.23 4.46 6.08
C SER A 20 25.69 4.16 5.71
N LEU A 21 26.06 4.29 4.43
CA LEU A 21 27.44 4.10 3.98
C LEU A 21 28.43 5.05 4.66
N ILE A 22 28.11 6.35 4.74
CA ILE A 22 28.97 7.34 5.40
C ILE A 22 29.04 7.06 6.91
N PHE A 23 27.93 6.65 7.53
CA PHE A 23 27.91 6.29 8.95
C PHE A 23 28.77 5.06 9.25
N PHE A 24 28.72 4.03 8.40
CA PHE A 24 29.59 2.87 8.52
C PHE A 24 31.07 3.22 8.29
N HIS A 25 31.36 4.12 7.36
CA HIS A 25 32.71 4.63 7.15
C HIS A 25 33.23 5.33 8.41
N ALA A 26 32.46 6.26 8.97
CA ALA A 26 32.82 6.96 10.20
C ALA A 26 32.97 5.99 11.38
N ALA A 27 32.12 4.96 11.48
CA ALA A 27 32.26 3.91 12.49
C ALA A 27 33.57 3.13 12.34
N TYR A 28 33.97 2.78 11.10
CA TYR A 28 35.25 2.14 10.84
C TYR A 28 36.43 3.05 11.24
N SER A 29 36.39 4.35 10.90
CA SER A 29 37.41 5.32 11.30
C SER A 29 37.52 5.49 12.81
N THR A 30 36.38 5.49 13.55
CA THR A 30 36.42 5.50 15.02
C THR A 30 37.07 4.24 15.59
N TRP A 31 36.82 3.07 14.98
CA TRP A 31 37.40 1.81 15.41
C TRP A 31 38.92 1.80 15.21
N GLU A 32 39.39 2.25 14.04
CA GLU A 32 40.83 2.37 13.76
C GLU A 32 41.51 3.36 14.72
N ALA A 33 40.91 4.55 14.93
CA ALA A 33 41.43 5.54 15.88
C ALA A 33 41.47 5.00 17.31
N ARG A 34 40.51 4.14 17.69
CA ARG A 34 40.48 3.50 19.00
C ARG A 34 41.56 2.43 19.16
N VAL A 35 41.81 1.64 18.12
CA VAL A 35 42.86 0.61 18.12
C VAL A 35 44.23 1.28 18.19
N LEU A 36 44.47 2.34 17.42
CA LEU A 36 45.76 3.06 17.42
C LEU A 36 46.04 3.79 18.75
N SER A 37 45.00 4.31 19.40
CA SER A 37 45.11 4.93 20.73
C SER A 37 45.16 3.92 21.88
N ALA A 38 45.04 2.62 21.61
CA ALA A 38 45.27 1.57 22.60
C ALA A 38 46.76 1.37 22.91
N ASP A 39 47.66 1.84 22.03
CA ASP A 39 49.09 1.87 22.32
C ASP A 39 49.41 2.97 23.36
N PRO A 40 50.08 2.63 24.48
CA PRO A 40 50.35 3.56 25.57
C PRO A 40 51.29 4.73 25.19
N GLU A 41 52.07 4.61 24.10
CA GLU A 41 52.90 5.70 23.58
C GLU A 41 52.09 6.73 22.78
N LEU A 42 50.95 6.33 22.21
CA LEU A 42 50.04 7.15 21.38
C LEU A 42 48.79 7.62 22.16
N SER A 43 48.64 7.24 23.43
CA SER A 43 47.39 7.36 24.21
C SER A 43 46.98 8.79 24.62
N ARG A 44 47.47 9.84 23.93
CA ARG A 44 47.11 11.23 24.22
C ARG A 44 45.84 11.64 23.47
N GLY A 45 44.73 11.18 24.01
CA GLY A 45 43.53 12.01 24.22
C GLY A 45 42.59 12.22 23.04
N SER A 46 41.29 12.07 23.34
CA SER A 46 40.13 12.44 22.53
C SER A 46 40.04 11.79 21.14
N LEU A 47 38.82 11.62 20.64
CA LEU A 47 38.63 11.28 19.23
C LEU A 47 39.25 12.38 18.34
N PRO A 48 39.86 12.01 17.20
CA PRO A 48 40.24 12.94 16.15
C PRO A 48 39.09 13.91 15.81
N LYS A 49 39.42 15.20 15.67
CA LYS A 49 38.44 16.30 15.58
C LYS A 49 37.61 16.26 14.29
N ASP A 50 38.05 15.53 13.29
CA ASP A 50 37.43 15.27 11.99
C ASP A 50 36.36 14.17 12.06
N ILE A 51 36.55 13.13 12.86
CA ILE A 51 35.59 12.01 12.95
C ILE A 51 34.28 12.42 13.63
N PHE A 52 34.35 13.28 14.67
CA PHE A 52 33.17 13.73 15.39
C PHE A 52 32.11 14.44 14.51
N PRO A 53 32.46 15.46 13.70
CA PRO A 53 31.49 16.08 12.80
C PRO A 53 31.00 15.14 11.69
N GLU A 54 31.82 14.18 11.23
CA GLU A 54 31.38 13.17 10.24
C GLU A 54 30.28 12.26 10.81
N VAL A 55 30.41 11.81 12.06
CA VAL A 55 29.38 11.00 12.72
C VAL A 55 28.10 11.81 12.92
N ILE A 56 28.19 13.08 13.34
CA ILE A 56 27.01 13.94 13.51
C ILE A 56 26.33 14.21 12.17
N ALA A 57 27.11 14.51 11.12
CA ALA A 57 26.58 14.79 9.79
C ALA A 57 25.88 13.55 9.20
N SER A 58 26.52 12.38 9.27
CA SER A 58 25.95 11.13 8.79
C SER A 58 24.70 10.71 9.59
N PHE A 59 24.71 10.89 10.91
CA PHE A 59 23.54 10.63 11.75
C PHE A 59 22.37 11.57 11.41
N THR A 60 22.65 12.86 11.21
CA THR A 60 21.62 13.84 10.82
C THR A 60 21.03 13.50 9.45
N LEU A 61 21.88 13.11 8.50
CA LEU A 61 21.45 12.68 7.17
C LEU A 61 20.57 11.41 7.23
N LEU A 62 20.92 10.45 8.08
CA LEU A 62 20.12 9.27 8.36
C LEU A 62 18.76 9.63 8.97
N ALA A 63 18.74 10.49 9.99
CA ALA A 63 17.51 10.93 10.64
C ALA A 63 16.56 11.61 9.64
N LEU A 64 17.08 12.50 8.79
CA LEU A 64 16.31 13.13 7.73
C LEU A 64 15.80 12.11 6.69
N GLY A 65 16.65 11.14 6.30
CA GLY A 65 16.26 10.06 5.40
C GLY A 65 15.11 9.21 5.95
N VAL A 66 15.11 8.92 7.25
CA VAL A 66 14.00 8.19 7.92
C VAL A 66 12.73 9.02 7.87
N VAL A 67 12.80 10.31 8.22
CA VAL A 67 11.63 11.20 8.22
C VAL A 67 11.02 11.32 6.82
N PHE A 68 11.82 11.47 5.77
CA PHE A 68 11.31 11.57 4.39
C PHE A 68 10.79 10.25 3.83
N THR A 69 11.22 9.12 4.38
CA THR A 69 10.70 7.80 4.00
C THR A 69 9.36 7.49 4.66
N ALA A 70 9.02 8.18 5.77
CA ALA A 70 7.79 7.95 6.51
C ALA A 70 6.55 8.20 5.64
N THR A 71 5.55 7.33 5.76
CA THR A 71 4.25 7.53 5.10
C THR A 71 3.51 8.69 5.75
N PRO A 72 2.78 9.51 4.96
CA PRO A 72 1.98 10.58 5.53
C PRO A 72 0.92 10.00 6.48
N LEU A 73 0.61 10.73 7.54
CA LEU A 73 -0.40 10.31 8.49
C LEU A 73 -1.77 10.27 7.79
N LYS A 74 -2.49 9.16 7.98
CA LYS A 74 -3.88 9.05 7.55
C LYS A 74 -4.76 9.84 8.52
N GLU A 75 -5.74 10.55 8.00
CA GLU A 75 -6.74 11.23 8.83
C GLU A 75 -7.56 10.23 9.64
N ILE A 76 -7.84 10.56 10.91
CA ILE A 76 -8.58 9.68 11.83
C ILE A 76 -10.11 9.87 11.74
N SER A 77 -10.57 10.86 10.97
CA SER A 77 -12.00 11.17 10.87
C SER A 77 -12.71 10.21 9.94
N TRP A 78 -13.73 9.53 10.46
CA TRP A 78 -14.65 8.72 9.67
C TRP A 78 -15.31 9.52 8.55
N VAL A 79 -15.57 10.82 8.76
CA VAL A 79 -16.18 11.69 7.75
C VAL A 79 -15.28 11.86 6.53
N SER A 80 -13.97 12.01 6.72
CA SER A 80 -13.06 12.18 5.59
C SER A 80 -12.78 10.86 4.84
N GLU A 81 -12.84 9.73 5.53
CA GLU A 81 -12.82 8.42 4.89
C GLU A 81 -14.09 8.15 4.07
N TYR A 82 -15.27 8.44 4.62
CA TYR A 82 -16.56 8.19 3.95
C TYR A 82 -16.84 9.15 2.79
N ARG A 83 -16.21 10.34 2.75
CA ARG A 83 -16.34 11.29 1.62
C ARG A 83 -15.96 10.67 0.27
N HIS A 84 -15.08 9.67 0.28
CA HIS A 84 -14.57 9.02 -0.93
C HIS A 84 -15.28 7.69 -1.26
N ARG A 85 -16.25 7.27 -0.44
CA ARG A 85 -17.00 6.01 -0.63
C ARG A 85 -18.36 6.30 -1.26
N ASN A 86 -18.77 5.50 -2.24
CA ASN A 86 -20.12 5.59 -2.83
C ASN A 86 -21.12 4.73 -2.03
N ILE A 87 -22.39 5.11 -2.04
CA ILE A 87 -23.47 4.37 -1.39
C ILE A 87 -23.60 2.96 -1.97
N ASP A 88 -23.43 2.81 -3.28
CA ASP A 88 -23.47 1.49 -3.95
C ASP A 88 -22.36 0.55 -3.47
N GLN A 89 -21.18 1.08 -3.12
CA GLN A 89 -20.07 0.27 -2.59
C GLN A 89 -20.33 -0.19 -1.16
N ILE A 90 -21.09 0.57 -0.38
CA ILE A 90 -21.44 0.23 1.00
C ILE A 90 -22.65 -0.73 1.02
N ASP A 91 -23.57 -0.55 0.08
CA ASP A 91 -24.79 -1.35 -0.08
C ASP A 91 -24.50 -2.72 -0.71
N ALA A 92 -23.54 -2.80 -1.64
CA ALA A 92 -23.04 -4.05 -2.22
C ALA A 92 -22.21 -4.86 -1.20
N ARG A 93 -22.85 -5.35 -0.15
CA ARG A 93 -22.23 -6.24 0.83
C ARG A 93 -22.11 -7.64 0.24
N VAL A 94 -20.88 -8.07 -0.02
CA VAL A 94 -20.54 -9.43 -0.48
C VAL A 94 -21.12 -10.54 0.41
N GLY A 95 -21.28 -10.29 1.72
CA GLY A 95 -21.89 -11.25 2.65
C GLY A 95 -23.40 -11.48 2.48
N PHE A 96 -24.09 -10.60 1.74
CA PHE A 96 -25.52 -10.71 1.44
C PHE A 96 -25.78 -10.67 -0.06
N MET A 97 -24.81 -11.12 -0.87
CA MET A 97 -24.94 -11.11 -2.31
C MET A 97 -26.05 -12.07 -2.74
N ASP A 98 -27.14 -11.52 -3.27
CA ASP A 98 -28.20 -12.31 -3.88
C ASP A 98 -27.76 -12.78 -5.28
N LEU A 99 -27.68 -14.11 -5.46
CA LEU A 99 -27.34 -14.75 -6.73
C LEU A 99 -28.58 -14.97 -7.62
N HIS A 100 -29.79 -14.78 -7.09
CA HIS A 100 -31.05 -14.91 -7.82
C HIS A 100 -31.52 -13.57 -8.42
N HIS A 101 -30.60 -12.84 -9.05
CA HIS A 101 -30.89 -11.57 -9.70
C HIS A 101 -31.10 -11.72 -11.23
N ARG A 102 -31.75 -10.72 -11.84
CA ARG A 102 -32.06 -10.69 -13.28
C ARG A 102 -30.82 -10.65 -14.19
N GLY A 103 -29.63 -10.42 -13.63
CA GLY A 103 -28.37 -10.36 -14.40
C GLY A 103 -28.04 -11.68 -15.10
N LYS A 104 -28.50 -12.82 -14.55
CA LYS A 104 -28.36 -14.13 -15.22
C LYS A 104 -29.08 -14.21 -16.57
N LEU A 105 -30.17 -13.47 -16.76
CA LEU A 105 -30.91 -13.43 -18.03
C LEU A 105 -30.25 -12.52 -19.08
N PHE A 106 -29.50 -11.50 -18.63
CA PHE A 106 -28.87 -10.52 -19.50
C PHE A 106 -27.41 -10.84 -19.83
N PHE A 107 -26.70 -11.50 -18.92
CA PHE A 107 -25.25 -11.74 -19.00
C PHE A 107 -24.85 -13.20 -18.80
N GLY A 108 -25.82 -14.11 -18.64
CA GLY A 108 -25.55 -15.55 -18.59
C GLY A 108 -25.48 -16.14 -19.99
N ASP A 109 -24.61 -17.14 -20.20
CA ASP A 109 -24.53 -17.90 -21.43
C ASP A 109 -25.84 -18.68 -21.64
N GLY A 110 -26.79 -18.05 -22.34
CA GLY A 110 -27.93 -18.67 -22.99
C GLY A 110 -28.71 -19.69 -22.14
N VAL A 111 -29.17 -19.33 -20.94
CA VAL A 111 -30.15 -20.17 -20.25
C VAL A 111 -31.44 -20.10 -21.06
N PRO A 112 -31.94 -21.21 -21.67
CA PRO A 112 -33.18 -21.17 -22.40
C PRO A 112 -34.28 -20.78 -21.42
N VAL A 113 -34.88 -19.61 -21.63
CA VAL A 113 -36.14 -19.25 -20.99
C VAL A 113 -37.08 -20.40 -21.31
N LYS A 114 -37.46 -21.20 -20.29
CA LYS A 114 -38.54 -22.17 -20.45
C LYS A 114 -39.76 -21.34 -20.81
N SER A 115 -40.06 -21.28 -22.11
CA SER A 115 -41.15 -20.49 -22.65
C SER A 115 -42.41 -20.87 -21.88
N ALA A 116 -43.15 -19.85 -21.45
CA ALA A 116 -44.48 -20.02 -20.87
C ALA A 116 -45.28 -20.99 -21.75
N PRO A 117 -46.15 -21.83 -21.18
CA PRO A 117 -46.95 -22.75 -21.98
C PRO A 117 -47.71 -21.94 -23.03
N THR A 118 -47.32 -22.11 -24.29
CA THR A 118 -48.04 -21.53 -25.43
C THR A 118 -49.43 -22.12 -25.40
N ILE A 119 -50.41 -21.37 -24.89
CA ILE A 119 -51.81 -21.74 -25.01
C ILE A 119 -52.16 -21.55 -26.48
N THR A 120 -51.99 -22.60 -27.27
CA THR A 120 -52.56 -22.70 -28.61
C THR A 120 -54.07 -22.77 -28.45
N LEU A 121 -54.75 -21.63 -28.58
CA LEU A 121 -56.18 -21.62 -28.87
C LEU A 121 -56.34 -22.05 -30.33
N THR A 122 -56.29 -23.35 -30.58
CA THR A 122 -56.82 -23.92 -31.83
C THR A 122 -58.32 -23.76 -31.78
N GLY A 123 -58.81 -22.74 -32.48
CA GLY A 123 -60.20 -22.65 -32.85
C GLY A 123 -60.50 -23.78 -33.83
N GLU A 124 -60.97 -24.90 -33.30
CA GLU A 124 -61.89 -25.74 -34.05
C GLU A 124 -63.03 -26.17 -33.13
N SER A 125 -64.22 -26.09 -33.71
CA SER A 125 -65.51 -26.54 -33.22
C SER A 125 -65.42 -27.81 -32.38
N GLY A 126 -66.20 -27.84 -31.31
CA GLY A 126 -66.09 -28.79 -30.19
C GLY A 126 -66.09 -30.26 -30.53
N GLU A 127 -65.24 -31.00 -29.83
CA GLU A 127 -65.62 -32.20 -29.11
C GLU A 127 -64.64 -32.42 -27.95
N VAL A 128 -65.15 -32.44 -26.72
CA VAL A 128 -64.37 -32.74 -25.52
C VAL A 128 -64.35 -34.27 -25.39
N LYS A 129 -63.18 -34.88 -25.58
CA LYS A 129 -62.94 -36.25 -25.13
C LYS A 129 -61.84 -36.25 -24.07
N VAL A 130 -62.25 -36.68 -22.88
CA VAL A 130 -61.42 -36.81 -21.69
C VAL A 130 -60.83 -38.22 -21.68
N GLU A 131 -59.49 -38.30 -21.69
CA GLU A 131 -58.70 -39.38 -21.07
C GLU A 131 -57.43 -38.77 -20.47
#